data_AF-A0A931QRY3-F1
#
_entry.id   AF-A0A931QRY3-F1
#
_cell.length_a   1.000
_cell.length_b   1.000
_cell.length_c   1.000
_cell.angle_alpha   90.00
_cell.angle_beta   90.00
_cell.angle_gamma   90.00
#
_symmetry.space_group_name_H-M   'P 1'
#
loop_
_entity.id
_entity.type
_entity.pdbx_description
1 polymer ?
#
loop_
_entity_poly.entity_id
_entity_poly.type
_entity_poly.pdbx_seq_one_letter_code
_entity_poly.pdbx_strand_id
1 'polypeptide(L)'
;MKSIKVLLVVFSLIIISSSITFAQEHDHKDHSKMGMKKDTTKVDDIVRKGVIDLQAIDKNKDGKVFQDQMDWNVISDKAGKCPLCKMVLKEVTIKEAKANLEKHNFKVK
;
A
#
# COMPACT_ATOMS: atom_id res chain seq x y z
N MET A 1 -36.67 32.25 -54.83
CA MET A 1 -37.13 30.85 -54.77
C MET A 1 -37.08 30.40 -53.31
N LYS A 2 -38.25 30.10 -52.72
CA LYS A 2 -38.54 29.10 -51.66
C LYS A 2 -37.57 29.08 -50.45
N SER A 3 -37.88 29.71 -49.31
CA SER A 3 -38.77 29.24 -48.23
C SER A 3 -38.47 27.81 -47.72
N ILE A 4 -38.40 27.66 -46.37
CA ILE A 4 -38.79 26.46 -45.58
C ILE A 4 -37.65 25.39 -45.52
N LYS A 5 -37.14 24.94 -44.37
CA LYS A 5 -37.82 24.26 -43.25
C LYS A 5 -37.03 24.32 -41.94
N VAL A 6 -37.75 24.68 -40.88
CA VAL A 6 -37.56 24.21 -39.50
C VAL A 6 -37.34 22.70 -39.50
N LEU A 7 -36.30 22.22 -38.80
CA LEU A 7 -36.28 20.86 -38.31
C LEU A 7 -35.91 20.86 -36.83
N LEU A 8 -36.96 20.95 -36.02
CA LEU A 8 -36.98 20.49 -34.64
C LEU A 8 -36.51 19.03 -34.62
N VAL A 9 -35.43 18.73 -33.92
CA VAL A 9 -35.19 17.38 -33.42
C VAL A 9 -35.09 17.46 -31.91
N VAL A 10 -36.26 17.27 -31.33
CA VAL A 10 -36.50 16.89 -29.94
C VAL A 10 -35.82 15.54 -29.74
N PHE A 11 -34.63 15.52 -29.15
CA PHE A 11 -34.07 14.31 -28.56
C PHE A 11 -34.32 14.34 -27.06
N SER A 12 -35.57 14.08 -26.71
CA SER A 12 -35.96 13.51 -25.44
C SER A 12 -35.31 12.13 -25.32
N LEU A 13 -34.18 12.02 -24.64
CA LEU A 13 -33.65 10.73 -24.20
C LEU A 13 -33.34 10.77 -22.70
N ILE A 14 -34.41 10.53 -21.95
CA ILE A 14 -34.49 9.56 -20.85
C ILE A 14 -33.34 9.66 -19.83
N ILE A 15 -33.57 10.47 -18.79
CA ILE A 15 -32.85 10.34 -17.51
C ILE A 15 -33.35 9.06 -16.85
N ILE A 16 -32.67 7.95 -17.10
CA ILE A 16 -32.87 6.69 -16.38
C ILE A 16 -32.23 6.86 -14.99
N SER A 17 -33.01 7.33 -14.02
CA SER A 17 -32.68 7.24 -12.61
C SER A 17 -32.84 5.78 -12.15
N SER A 18 -31.85 4.94 -12.46
CA SER A 18 -31.69 3.64 -11.84
C SER A 18 -30.69 3.76 -10.71
N SER A 19 -31.20 3.90 -9.49
CA SER A 19 -30.46 3.67 -8.26
C SER A 19 -30.04 2.20 -8.22
N ILE A 20 -28.83 1.89 -8.71
CA ILE A 20 -28.21 0.59 -8.46
C ILE A 20 -27.49 0.72 -7.13
N THR A 21 -28.14 0.25 -6.07
CA THR A 21 -27.49 -0.05 -4.79
C THR A 21 -26.48 -1.16 -5.04
N PHE A 22 -25.19 -0.83 -5.13
CA PHE A 22 -24.12 -1.82 -5.08
C PHE A 22 -23.94 -2.26 -3.63
N ALA A 23 -24.63 -3.32 -3.23
CA ALA A 23 -24.18 -4.13 -2.11
C ALA A 23 -23.04 -5.02 -2.61
N GLN A 24 -21.78 -4.68 -2.30
CA GLN A 24 -20.66 -5.61 -2.47
C GLN A 24 -20.70 -6.60 -1.32
N GLU A 25 -21.27 -7.77 -1.59
CA GLU A 25 -21.06 -8.98 -0.80
C GLU A 25 -19.59 -9.38 -0.95
N HIS A 26 -18.82 -9.21 0.12
CA HIS A 26 -17.41 -9.61 0.15
C HIS A 26 -17.32 -11.12 0.38
N ASP A 27 -17.24 -11.84 -0.73
CA ASP A 27 -16.88 -13.26 -0.81
C ASP A 27 -15.46 -13.45 -0.24
N HIS A 28 -15.37 -14.10 0.92
CA HIS A 28 -14.14 -14.33 1.66
C HIS A 28 -13.37 -15.49 0.99
N LYS A 29 -12.64 -15.19 -0.08
CA LYS A 29 -11.81 -16.19 -0.77
C LYS A 29 -10.65 -16.64 0.10
N ASP A 30 -10.73 -17.90 0.51
CA ASP A 30 -9.67 -18.69 1.13
C ASP A 30 -8.30 -18.44 0.49
N HIS A 31 -7.34 -18.00 1.31
CA HIS A 31 -5.97 -17.77 0.85
C HIS A 31 -5.25 -19.11 0.65
N SER A 32 -5.13 -19.47 -0.63
CA SER A 32 -4.32 -20.59 -1.10
C SER A 32 -2.86 -20.50 -0.61
N LYS A 33 -2.42 -21.60 0.00
CA LYS A 33 -1.07 -21.90 0.47
C LYS A 33 -0.06 -21.85 -0.70
N MET A 34 0.60 -20.71 -0.90
CA MET A 34 1.76 -20.60 -1.79
C MET A 34 3.04 -20.99 -1.02
N GLY A 35 3.58 -22.18 -1.34
CA GLY A 35 4.86 -22.65 -0.84
C GLY A 35 6.01 -21.83 -1.40
N MET A 36 6.52 -20.87 -0.62
CA MET A 36 7.69 -20.09 -0.99
C MET A 36 8.96 -20.81 -0.53
N LYS A 37 9.81 -21.19 -1.49
CA LYS A 37 11.16 -21.74 -1.22
C LYS A 37 11.93 -20.77 -0.33
N LYS A 38 12.43 -21.30 0.79
CA LYS A 38 13.18 -20.59 1.81
C LYS A 38 14.61 -20.39 1.29
N ASP A 39 14.84 -19.28 0.60
CA ASP A 39 16.18 -18.83 0.28
C ASP A 39 16.83 -18.28 1.56
N THR A 40 17.65 -19.11 2.19
CA THR A 40 18.43 -18.80 3.40
C THR A 40 19.65 -17.96 3.07
N THR A 41 19.45 -16.86 2.36
CA THR A 41 20.45 -15.80 2.26
C THR A 41 20.35 -14.97 3.54
N LYS A 42 21.30 -15.19 4.46
CA LYS A 42 21.59 -14.46 5.72
C LYS A 42 20.63 -13.28 5.95
N VAL A 43 19.55 -13.54 6.67
CA VAL A 43 18.60 -12.51 7.10
C VAL A 43 19.32 -11.68 8.17
N ASP A 44 19.98 -10.62 7.74
CA ASP A 44 20.28 -9.49 8.62
C ASP A 44 18.95 -9.14 9.30
N ASP A 45 18.87 -9.30 10.63
CA ASP A 45 17.61 -9.26 11.37
C ASP A 45 16.98 -7.86 11.27
N ILE A 46 16.05 -7.69 10.31
CA ILE A 46 15.37 -6.43 10.02
C ILE A 46 14.41 -6.00 11.15
N VAL A 47 14.22 -6.85 12.17
CA VAL A 47 13.46 -6.53 13.38
C VAL A 47 14.32 -5.66 14.30
N ARG A 48 14.04 -4.35 14.33
CA ARG A 48 14.83 -3.38 15.07
C ARG A 48 14.48 -3.39 16.55
N LYS A 49 15.48 -3.20 17.40
CA LYS A 49 15.38 -3.15 18.86
C LYS A 49 16.07 -1.89 19.38
N GLY A 50 15.57 -1.36 20.50
CA GLY A 50 16.15 -0.17 21.13
C GLY A 50 15.90 1.10 20.32
N VAL A 51 16.92 1.93 20.17
CA VAL A 51 16.85 3.18 19.40
C VAL A 51 17.11 2.86 17.93
N ILE A 52 16.15 3.18 17.07
CA ILE A 52 16.18 2.89 15.64
C ILE A 52 16.82 4.07 14.91
N ASP A 53 17.94 3.79 14.24
CA ASP A 53 18.68 4.76 13.44
C ASP A 53 18.28 4.60 11.98
N LEU A 54 17.34 5.41 11.50
CA LEU A 54 16.79 5.25 10.15
C LEU A 54 17.82 5.52 9.05
N GLN A 55 18.77 6.42 9.29
CA GLN A 55 19.81 6.76 8.31
C GLN A 55 20.85 5.67 8.17
N ALA A 56 21.12 4.91 9.24
CA ALA A 56 21.95 3.71 9.16
C ALA A 56 21.25 2.57 8.40
N ILE A 57 19.91 2.61 8.26
CA ILE A 57 19.15 1.63 7.48
C ILE A 57 19.23 1.94 5.99
N ASP A 58 19.06 3.20 5.61
CA ASP A 58 19.15 3.70 4.23
C ASP A 58 20.60 3.65 3.72
N LYS A 59 21.04 2.45 3.31
CA LYS A 59 22.41 2.19 2.85
C LYS A 59 22.62 2.76 1.45
N ASN A 60 21.57 2.82 0.63
CA ASN A 60 21.63 3.34 -0.73
C ASN A 60 21.51 4.88 -0.79
N LYS A 61 21.13 5.53 0.32
CA LYS A 61 20.98 6.97 0.51
C LYS A 61 19.92 7.61 -0.40
N ASP A 62 18.84 6.89 -0.67
CA ASP A 62 17.72 7.39 -1.48
C ASP A 62 16.64 8.09 -0.66
N GLY A 63 16.78 8.12 0.67
CA GLY A 63 15.83 8.74 1.59
C GLY A 63 14.58 7.89 1.85
N LYS A 64 14.61 6.60 1.50
CA LYS A 64 13.50 5.66 1.67
C LYS A 64 13.95 4.39 2.39
N VAL A 65 12.96 3.69 2.94
CA VAL A 65 13.10 2.36 3.54
C VAL A 65 11.85 1.54 3.28
N PHE A 66 11.97 0.23 3.41
CA PHE A 66 10.84 -0.70 3.38
C PHE A 66 10.42 -1.03 4.82
N GLN A 67 9.18 -0.71 5.18
CA GLN A 67 8.63 -0.85 6.52
C GLN A 67 7.34 -1.68 6.53
N ASP A 68 7.21 -2.56 7.51
CA ASP A 68 5.95 -3.30 7.74
C ASP A 68 4.85 -2.37 8.29
N GLN A 69 3.60 -2.62 7.89
CA GLN A 69 2.45 -1.78 8.27
C GLN A 69 1.72 -2.27 9.54
N MET A 70 2.18 -3.37 10.14
CA MET A 70 1.66 -3.94 11.38
C MET A 70 2.75 -4.03 12.45
N ASP A 71 3.95 -4.47 12.06
CA ASP A 71 5.14 -4.57 12.91
C ASP A 71 6.11 -3.41 12.62
N TRP A 72 5.81 -2.21 13.13
CA TRP A 72 6.48 -0.96 12.74
C TRP A 72 8.01 -0.93 12.92
N ASN A 73 8.56 -1.76 13.80
CA ASN A 73 10.00 -1.92 13.99
C ASN A 73 10.66 -2.87 12.99
N VAL A 74 9.93 -3.45 12.04
CA VAL A 74 10.47 -4.26 10.96
C VAL A 74 10.78 -3.34 9.78
N ILE A 75 12.06 -3.03 9.60
CA ILE A 75 12.52 -2.03 8.62
C ILE A 75 13.79 -2.50 7.92
N SER A 76 13.80 -2.38 6.59
CA SER A 76 14.86 -2.82 5.67
C SER A 76 15.19 -1.73 4.65
N ASP A 77 16.44 -1.69 4.22
CA ASP A 77 16.89 -0.92 3.05
C ASP A 77 16.32 -1.48 1.73
N LYS A 78 16.06 -2.79 1.72
CA LYS A 78 15.65 -3.53 0.52
C LYS A 78 14.24 -4.05 0.66
N ALA A 79 13.55 -4.14 -0.48
CA ALA A 79 12.27 -4.83 -0.60
C ALA A 79 12.37 -6.25 -0.03
N GLY A 80 11.32 -6.68 0.64
CA GLY A 80 11.31 -7.97 1.33
C GLY A 80 9.97 -8.26 1.98
N LYS A 81 9.95 -9.31 2.80
CA LYS A 81 8.79 -9.69 3.60
C LYS A 81 9.10 -9.58 5.08
N CYS A 82 8.12 -9.16 5.87
CA CYS A 82 8.23 -9.19 7.31
C CYS A 82 8.40 -10.64 7.81
N PRO A 83 9.40 -10.93 8.66
CA PRO A 83 9.61 -12.27 9.18
C PRO A 83 8.53 -12.71 10.18
N LEU A 84 7.77 -11.78 10.74
CA LEU A 84 6.73 -12.03 11.73
C LEU A 84 5.39 -12.35 11.05
N CYS A 85 4.86 -11.41 10.27
CA CYS A 85 3.54 -11.54 9.64
C CYS A 85 3.55 -12.05 8.19
N LYS A 86 4.74 -12.19 7.56
CA LYS A 86 4.95 -12.63 6.17
C LYS A 86 4.39 -11.71 5.08
N MET A 87 3.89 -10.54 5.44
CA MET A 87 3.46 -9.50 4.50
C MET A 87 4.66 -8.84 3.81
N VAL A 88 4.43 -8.29 2.62
CA VAL A 88 5.44 -7.53 1.89
C VAL A 88 5.63 -6.17 2.57
N LEU A 89 6.88 -5.77 2.78
CA LEU A 89 7.21 -4.46 3.34
C LEU A 89 6.86 -3.35 2.34
N LYS A 90 6.31 -2.24 2.85
CA LYS A 90 5.93 -1.10 2.03
C LYS A 90 7.09 -0.10 1.96
N GLU A 91 7.40 0.39 0.77
CA GLU A 91 8.34 1.51 0.62
C GLU A 91 7.73 2.80 1.20
N VAL A 92 8.48 3.46 2.06
CA VAL A 92 8.12 4.73 2.72
C VAL A 92 9.34 5.62 2.78
N THR A 93 9.15 6.93 2.85
CA THR A 93 10.25 7.86 3.11
C THR A 93 10.76 7.71 4.55
N ILE A 94 12.00 8.11 4.80
CA ILE A 94 12.55 8.17 6.17
C ILE A 94 11.68 9.01 7.10
N LYS A 95 11.10 10.11 6.59
CA LYS A 95 10.20 10.98 7.35
C LYS A 95 8.92 10.24 7.78
N GLU A 96 8.30 9.49 6.87
CA GLU A 96 7.12 8.68 7.18
C GLU A 96 7.46 7.54 8.13
N ALA A 97 8.57 6.84 7.90
CA ALA A 97 9.04 5.77 8.79
C ALA A 97 9.25 6.28 10.22
N LYS A 98 9.87 7.46 10.37
CA LYS A 98 10.03 8.13 11.67
C LYS A 98 8.71 8.43 12.34
N ALA A 99 7.76 9.04 11.61
CA ALA A 99 6.44 9.36 12.15
C ALA A 99 5.68 8.11 12.59
N ASN A 100 5.77 7.01 11.81
CA ASN A 100 5.17 5.73 12.17
C ASN A 100 5.81 5.17 13.46
N LEU A 101 7.13 5.16 13.55
CA LEU A 101 7.84 4.67 14.73
C LEU A 101 7.48 5.48 15.99
N GLU A 102 7.49 6.80 15.92
CA GLU A 102 7.15 7.68 17.05
C GLU A 102 5.70 7.51 17.48
N LYS A 103 4.75 7.43 16.52
CA LYS A 103 3.33 7.17 16.78
C LYS A 103 3.09 5.84 17.51
N HIS A 104 3.97 4.87 17.30
CA HIS A 104 3.90 3.54 17.91
C HIS A 104 4.91 3.34 19.06
N ASN A 105 5.37 4.43 19.69
CA ASN A 105 6.21 4.45 20.89
C ASN A 105 7.62 3.86 20.72
N PHE A 106 8.14 3.80 19.49
CA PHE A 106 9.53 3.46 19.25
C PHE A 106 10.43 4.68 19.38
N LYS A 107 11.65 4.46 19.88
CA LYS A 107 12.68 5.50 19.95
C LYS A 107 13.43 5.56 18.62
N VAL A 108 13.56 6.75 18.05
CA VAL A 108 14.21 6.99 16.75
C VAL A 108 15.34 8.00 16.93
N LYS A 109 16.44 7.84 16.20
CA LYS A 109 17.49 8.84 16.06
C LYS A 109 17.84 9.07 14.59
#